data_AF-A0A9Q0MHT1-F1
#
_entry.id   AF-A0A9Q0MHT1-F1
#
_cell.length_a   1.000
_cell.length_b   1.000
_cell.length_c   1.000
_cell.angle_alpha   90.00
_cell.angle_beta   90.00
_cell.angle_gamma   90.00
#
_symmetry.space_group_name_H-M   'P 1'
#
loop_
_entity.id
_entity.type
_entity.pdbx_description
1 polymer ?
#
loop_
_entity_poly.entity_id
_entity_poly.type
_entity_poly.pdbx_seq_one_letter_code
_entity_poly.pdbx_strand_id
1 'polypeptide(L)'
;MPRRKRCASPSFDEYEEEYDDELSSNGSRNQQPPIQRNAANARERARMRVLSSAFCRLKTKLPWVPADTKLSKLDTLRLATIYIQQLRASLTKDEPDDDIFCQANAQSL
;
A
#
# COMPACT_ATOMS: atom_id res chain seq x y z
N MET A 1 11.91 15.52 23.11
CA MET A 1 10.44 15.69 23.13
C MET A 1 10.12 17.16 23.42
N PRO A 2 9.36 17.89 22.59
CA PRO A 2 9.14 19.31 22.82
C PRO A 2 8.08 19.51 23.91
N ARG A 3 8.44 20.26 24.96
CA ARG A 3 7.56 20.60 26.09
C ARG A 3 6.57 21.68 25.64
N ARG A 4 5.26 21.41 25.73
CA ARG A 4 4.20 22.41 25.47
C ARG A 4 4.35 23.58 26.45
N LYS A 5 4.69 24.78 25.95
CA LYS A 5 4.58 26.03 26.72
C LYS A 5 3.09 26.32 26.94
N ARG A 6 2.67 26.44 28.19
CA ARG A 6 1.35 26.97 28.55
C ARG A 6 1.26 28.41 28.05
N CYS A 7 0.25 28.71 27.26
CA CYS A 7 -0.15 30.08 26.93
C CYS A 7 -0.56 30.78 28.24
N ALA A 8 0.15 31.84 28.60
CA ALA A 8 -0.28 32.75 29.65
C ALA A 8 -1.43 33.60 29.09
N SER A 9 -2.55 33.65 29.79
CA SER A 9 -3.66 34.54 29.46
C SER A 9 -3.18 36.00 29.55
N PRO A 10 -3.53 36.89 28.61
CA PRO A 10 -3.19 38.30 28.72
C PRO A 10 -3.92 38.91 29.91
N SER A 11 -3.19 39.62 30.76
CA SER A 11 -3.76 40.43 31.83
C SER A 11 -4.60 41.54 31.20
N PHE A 12 -5.86 41.58 31.61
CA PHE A 12 -6.81 42.67 31.40
C PHE A 12 -6.26 43.92 32.10
N ASP A 13 -5.72 44.86 31.34
CA ASP A 13 -5.84 46.31 31.53
C ASP A 13 -4.98 47.04 30.50
N GLU A 14 -5.61 48.02 29.86
CA GLU A 14 -5.00 49.25 29.31
C GLU A 14 -4.47 49.31 27.84
N TYR A 15 -5.20 50.15 27.07
CA TYR A 15 -4.83 51.00 25.92
C TYR A 15 -5.21 50.55 24.48
N GLU A 16 -6.20 51.29 23.95
CA GLU A 16 -6.58 51.48 22.54
C GLU A 16 -5.48 52.20 21.75
N GLU A 17 -5.19 51.80 20.50
CA GLU A 17 -4.75 52.71 19.42
C GLU A 17 -4.69 52.01 18.03
N GLU A 18 -5.48 52.55 17.09
CA GLU A 18 -5.18 52.81 15.66
C GLU A 18 -4.65 51.67 14.76
N TYR A 19 -5.54 51.12 13.90
CA TYR A 19 -5.15 50.20 12.81
C TYR A 19 -4.82 50.99 11.53
N ASP A 20 -3.54 51.05 11.18
CA ASP A 20 -3.06 51.45 9.85
C ASP A 20 -2.83 50.22 8.95
N ASP A 21 -3.34 50.31 7.73
CA ASP A 21 -3.40 49.29 6.68
C ASP A 21 -2.08 49.25 5.90
N GLU A 22 -1.23 48.23 6.07
CA GLU A 22 -0.06 48.01 5.20
C GLU A 22 0.01 46.55 4.72
N LEU A 23 -0.48 46.40 3.50
CA LEU A 23 -0.33 45.29 2.58
C LEU A 23 1.17 44.92 2.44
N SER A 24 1.60 43.73 2.86
CA SER A 24 2.79 43.14 2.24
C SER A 24 3.01 41.64 2.41
N SER A 25 3.30 41.06 1.24
CA SER A 25 4.27 39.98 1.02
C SER A 25 3.73 38.55 0.97
N ASN A 26 3.20 38.23 -0.21
CA ASN A 26 3.80 37.25 -1.12
C ASN A 26 4.74 36.21 -0.46
N GLY A 27 4.13 35.21 0.16
CA GLY A 27 4.77 33.96 0.56
C GLY A 27 4.33 32.80 -0.32
N SER A 28 4.47 32.92 -1.64
CA SER A 28 4.31 31.80 -2.58
C SER A 28 5.40 30.76 -2.31
N ARG A 29 5.15 29.82 -1.38
CA ARG A 29 6.01 28.68 -1.11
C ARG A 29 5.16 27.42 -0.99
N ASN A 30 4.96 26.77 -2.14
CA ASN A 30 4.81 25.32 -2.35
C ASN A 30 4.67 24.44 -1.09
N GLN A 31 3.61 24.62 -0.32
CA GLN A 31 3.16 23.67 0.68
C GLN A 31 1.82 23.16 0.16
N GLN A 32 1.83 22.04 -0.57
CA GLN A 32 0.59 21.29 -0.71
C GLN A 32 0.04 21.07 0.70
N PRO A 33 -1.17 21.56 1.02
CA PRO A 33 -1.63 21.55 2.39
C PRO A 33 -1.63 20.09 2.89
N PRO A 34 -1.25 19.84 4.16
CA PRO A 34 -1.12 18.48 4.71
C PRO A 34 -2.37 17.60 4.49
N ILE A 35 -3.53 18.23 4.30
CA ILE A 35 -4.81 17.61 3.93
C ILE A 35 -4.74 16.90 2.56
N GLN A 36 -4.17 17.53 1.52
CA GLN A 36 -4.07 16.93 0.18
C GLN A 36 -3.14 15.72 0.17
N ARG A 37 -2.01 15.79 0.88
CA ARG A 37 -1.08 14.66 1.05
C ARG A 37 -1.74 13.50 1.82
N ASN A 38 -2.49 13.80 2.88
CA ASN A 38 -3.24 12.80 3.63
C ASN A 38 -4.32 12.13 2.78
N ALA A 39 -5.05 12.90 1.97
CA ALA A 39 -6.04 12.38 1.03
C ALA A 39 -5.39 11.49 -0.04
N ALA A 40 -4.24 11.90 -0.60
CA ALA A 40 -3.49 11.08 -1.55
C ALA A 40 -3.02 9.75 -0.93
N ASN A 41 -2.46 9.79 0.28
CA ASN A 41 -2.04 8.59 1.00
C ASN A 41 -3.21 7.65 1.33
N ALA A 42 -4.39 8.20 1.64
CA ALA A 42 -5.59 7.40 1.85
C ALA A 42 -6.02 6.69 0.56
N ARG A 43 -5.95 7.38 -0.59
CA ARG A 43 -6.24 6.79 -1.90
C ARG A 43 -5.27 5.66 -2.24
N GLU A 44 -3.96 5.84 -2.04
CA GLU A 44 -3.00 4.77 -2.33
C GLU A 44 -3.18 3.56 -1.41
N ARG A 45 -3.50 3.78 -0.13
CA ARG A 45 -3.88 2.69 0.78
C ARG A 45 -5.11 1.93 0.28
N ALA A 46 -6.13 2.62 -0.21
CA ALA A 46 -7.30 1.98 -0.80
C ALA A 46 -6.93 1.15 -2.04
N ARG A 47 -6.10 1.70 -2.94
CA ARG A 47 -5.59 0.98 -4.12
C ARG A 47 -4.83 -0.29 -3.73
N MET A 48 -3.97 -0.20 -2.72
CA MET A 48 -3.21 -1.35 -2.21
C MET A 48 -4.06 -2.40 -1.50
N ARG A 49 -5.19 -2.03 -0.88
CA ARG A 49 -6.16 -2.99 -0.34
C ARG A 49 -6.80 -3.82 -1.45
N VAL A 50 -7.20 -3.19 -2.55
CA VAL A 50 -7.75 -3.88 -3.73
C VAL A 50 -6.72 -4.85 -4.32
N LEU A 51 -5.48 -4.38 -4.51
CA LEU A 51 -4.40 -5.23 -5.01
C LEU A 51 -4.13 -6.43 -4.09
N SER A 52 -4.07 -6.19 -2.78
CA SER A 52 -3.84 -7.25 -1.79
C SER A 52 -4.98 -8.28 -1.77
N SER A 53 -6.23 -7.81 -1.89
CA SER A 53 -7.40 -8.69 -2.01
C SER A 53 -7.34 -9.57 -3.27
N ALA A 54 -6.96 -9.01 -4.41
CA ALA A 54 -6.75 -9.77 -5.65
C ALA A 54 -5.65 -10.84 -5.50
N PHE A 55 -4.53 -10.51 -4.83
CA PHE A 55 -3.48 -11.48 -4.51
C PHE A 55 -3.99 -12.60 -3.60
N CYS A 56 -4.76 -12.29 -2.55
CA CYS A 56 -5.36 -13.33 -1.70
C CYS A 56 -6.29 -14.25 -2.50
N ARG A 57 -7.12 -13.69 -3.38
CA ARG A 57 -7.99 -14.48 -4.26
C ARG A 57 -7.18 -15.35 -5.23
N LEU A 58 -6.06 -14.87 -5.75
CA LEU A 58 -5.16 -15.68 -6.57
C LEU A 58 -4.63 -16.89 -5.80
N LYS A 59 -4.20 -16.72 -4.54
CA LYS A 59 -3.74 -17.84 -3.70
C LYS A 59 -4.78 -18.94 -3.57
N THR A 60 -6.07 -18.60 -3.41
CA THR A 60 -7.15 -19.59 -3.32
C THR A 60 -7.39 -20.39 -4.60
N LYS A 61 -6.78 -20.00 -5.72
CA LYS A 61 -6.83 -20.75 -6.99
C LYS A 61 -5.65 -21.67 -7.19
N LEU A 62 -4.61 -21.56 -6.36
CA LEU A 62 -3.43 -22.42 -6.45
C LEU A 62 -3.76 -23.79 -5.84
N PRO A 63 -3.47 -24.89 -6.55
CA PRO A 63 -3.61 -26.23 -5.99
C PRO A 63 -2.52 -26.47 -4.95
N TRP A 64 -2.78 -27.38 -4.00
CA TRP A 64 -1.82 -27.82 -2.96
C TRP A 64 -1.37 -26.75 -1.97
N VAL A 65 -1.97 -25.55 -2.04
CA VAL A 65 -1.70 -24.45 -1.13
C VAL A 65 -2.93 -24.24 -0.24
N PRO A 66 -2.86 -24.58 1.06
CA PRO A 66 -3.90 -24.19 2.01
C PRO A 66 -4.14 -22.68 2.00
N ALA A 67 -5.38 -22.24 2.22
CA ALA A 67 -5.76 -20.83 2.15
C ALA A 67 -4.96 -19.93 3.11
N ASP A 68 -4.57 -20.48 4.26
CA ASP A 68 -3.83 -19.80 5.33
C ASP A 68 -2.31 -19.82 5.13
N THR A 69 -1.81 -20.49 4.08
CA THR A 69 -0.38 -20.52 3.79
C THR A 69 0.14 -19.14 3.41
N LYS A 70 1.24 -18.78 4.07
CA LYS A 70 1.96 -17.53 3.83
C LYS A 70 2.88 -17.68 2.62
N LEU A 71 2.33 -17.43 1.44
CA LEU A 71 3.12 -17.30 0.20
C LEU A 71 3.60 -15.87 -0.01
N SER A 72 4.83 -15.72 -0.50
CA SER A 72 5.32 -14.42 -0.99
C SER A 72 4.58 -14.02 -2.27
N LYS A 73 4.60 -12.73 -2.61
CA LYS A 73 4.02 -12.24 -3.88
C LYS A 73 4.68 -12.89 -5.09
N LEU A 74 6.00 -13.08 -5.04
CA LEU A 74 6.76 -13.69 -6.12
C LEU A 74 6.39 -15.17 -6.27
N ASP A 75 6.37 -15.91 -5.18
CA ASP A 75 6.06 -17.35 -5.22
C ASP A 75 4.62 -17.58 -5.67
N THR A 76 3.68 -16.74 -5.22
CA THR A 76 2.29 -16.78 -5.70
C THR A 76 2.21 -16.63 -7.23
N LEU A 77 2.97 -15.69 -7.80
CA LEU A 77 3.00 -15.48 -9.25
C LEU A 77 3.69 -16.65 -9.98
N ARG A 78 4.80 -17.17 -9.45
CA ARG A 78 5.50 -18.32 -10.02
C ARG A 78 4.59 -19.55 -10.05
N LEU A 79 3.96 -19.89 -8.93
CA LEU A 79 3.03 -21.01 -8.82
C LEU A 79 1.82 -20.85 -9.74
N ALA A 80 1.27 -19.63 -9.88
CA ALA A 80 0.15 -19.38 -10.77
C ALA A 80 0.53 -19.62 -12.24
N THR A 81 1.71 -19.17 -12.67
CA THR A 81 2.22 -19.40 -14.03
C THR A 81 2.41 -20.89 -14.30
N ILE A 82 3.05 -21.61 -13.37
CA ILE A 82 3.25 -23.07 -13.48
C ILE A 82 1.90 -23.79 -13.57
N TYR A 83 0.93 -23.40 -12.74
CA TYR A 83 -0.38 -24.04 -12.75
C TYR A 83 -1.13 -23.81 -14.07
N ILE A 84 -1.07 -22.60 -14.65
CA ILE A 84 -1.65 -22.34 -15.98
C ILE A 84 -0.98 -23.24 -17.05
N GLN A 85 0.33 -23.40 -17.01
CA GLN A 85 1.05 -24.28 -17.95
C GLN A 85 0.62 -25.74 -17.80
N GLN A 86 0.54 -26.25 -16.57
CA GLN A 86 0.09 -27.62 -16.30
C GLN A 86 -1.34 -27.86 -16.79
N LEU A 87 -2.25 -26.92 -16.58
CA LEU A 87 -3.61 -27.00 -17.09
C LEU A 87 -3.63 -27.01 -18.63
N ARG A 88 -2.79 -26.21 -19.27
CA ARG A 88 -2.65 -26.23 -20.75
C ARG A 88 -2.15 -27.58 -21.23
N ALA A 89 -1.08 -28.10 -20.65
CA ALA A 89 -0.51 -29.41 -20.99
C ALA A 89 -1.54 -30.56 -20.79
N SER A 90 -2.31 -30.52 -19.70
CA SER A 90 -3.35 -31.51 -19.43
C SER A 90 -4.50 -31.47 -20.46
N LEU A 91 -4.74 -30.32 -21.07
CA LEU A 91 -5.75 -30.16 -22.13
C LEU A 91 -5.20 -30.55 -23.50
N THR A 92 -3.89 -30.41 -23.72
CA THR A 92 -3.24 -30.68 -25.01
C THR A 92 -2.73 -32.11 -25.17
N LYS A 93 -2.87 -33.00 -24.16
CA LYS A 93 -2.54 -34.45 -24.18
C LYS A 93 -1.66 -34.82 -25.39
N ASP A 94 -0.34 -34.70 -25.25
CA ASP A 94 0.70 -35.41 -26.06
C ASP A 94 2.03 -34.65 -26.29
N GLU A 95 2.40 -33.59 -25.55
CA GLU A 95 3.79 -33.08 -25.61
C GLU A 95 4.34 -32.75 -24.20
N PRO A 96 5.41 -33.42 -23.75
CA PRO A 96 6.10 -33.07 -22.51
C PRO A 96 6.92 -31.80 -22.75
N ASP A 97 6.34 -30.63 -22.43
CA ASP A 97 7.13 -29.42 -22.30
C ASP A 97 8.03 -29.57 -21.05
N ASP A 98 9.27 -29.97 -21.30
CA ASP A 98 10.41 -30.02 -20.37
C ASP A 98 10.76 -28.61 -19.87
N ASP A 99 9.89 -28.01 -19.07
CA ASP A 99 10.17 -26.83 -18.24
C ASP A 99 9.48 -26.96 -16.87
N ILE A 100 9.39 -28.21 -16.39
CA ILE A 100 9.01 -28.51 -15.00
C ILE A 100 10.16 -28.02 -14.11
N PHE A 101 10.08 -26.76 -13.67
CA PHE A 101 10.78 -26.31 -12.48
C PHE A 101 10.23 -27.08 -11.28
N CYS A 102 10.74 -28.31 -11.14
CA CYS A 102 10.71 -29.18 -9.99
C CYS A 102 11.42 -28.49 -8.84
N GLN A 103 10.74 -27.52 -8.21
CA GLN A 103 10.99 -27.15 -6.83
C GLN A 103 9.74 -26.55 -6.21
N ALA A 104 8.70 -27.39 -6.12
CA ALA A 104 7.80 -27.33 -4.98
C ALA A 104 8.57 -27.83 -3.74
N ASN A 105 9.47 -26.99 -3.22
CA ASN A 105 10.07 -27.21 -1.91
C ASN A 105 9.11 -26.68 -0.85
N ALA A 106 8.37 -27.58 -0.21
CA ALA A 106 7.97 -27.47 1.19
C ALA A 106 7.37 -28.81 1.68
N GLN A 107 8.20 -29.87 1.69
CA GLN A 107 8.20 -30.73 2.87
C GLN A 107 8.83 -29.92 4.01
N SER A 108 8.27 -30.03 5.23
CA SER A 108 8.66 -29.37 6.49
C SER A 108 7.88 -28.08 6.86
N LEU A 109 6.70 -28.28 7.44
CA LEU A 109 6.37 -27.99 8.85
C LEU A 109 5.17 -28.84 9.28
#